data_AF-A0A2V9WME3-F1
#
_entry.id   AF-A0A2V9WME3-F1
#
_cell.length_a   1.000
_cell.length_b   1.000
_cell.length_c   1.000
_cell.angle_alpha   90.00
_cell.angle_beta   90.00
_cell.angle_gamma   90.00
#
_symmetry.space_group_name_H-M   'P 1'
#
loop_
_entity.id
_entity.type
_entity.pdbx_description
1 polymer ?
#
loop_
_entity_poly.entity_id
_entity_poly.type
_entity_poly.pdbx_seq_one_letter_code
_entity_poly.pdbx_strand_id
1 'polypeptide(L)'
;MFCNRPRQPRAINRNIALILFGLGCMLAHAPKASAGGDAPQWMHALVNVTLPAHDEKTDAVLLYSEENVMLQSADKIKKVIRVAYKILRPGGRERGTVFVYFNSHRKITSL
;
A
#
# COMPACT_ATOMS: atom_id res chain seq x y z
N MET A 1 -62.37 27.27 -16.38
CA MET A 1 -61.93 26.15 -15.52
C MET A 1 -60.84 25.39 -16.27
N PHE A 2 -59.58 25.52 -15.86
CA PHE A 2 -58.47 24.74 -16.42
C PHE A 2 -58.14 23.60 -15.45
N CYS A 3 -58.34 22.36 -15.85
CA CYS A 3 -57.94 21.18 -15.08
C CYS A 3 -56.47 20.86 -15.35
N ASN A 4 -55.60 21.09 -14.37
CA ASN A 4 -54.20 20.64 -14.43
C ASN A 4 -54.12 19.17 -14.02
N ARG A 5 -53.67 18.30 -14.94
CA ARG A 5 -53.44 16.87 -14.67
C ARG A 5 -52.07 16.70 -14.00
N PRO A 6 -51.94 16.10 -12.81
CA PRO A 6 -50.63 15.85 -12.22
C PRO A 6 -49.87 14.80 -13.04
N ARG A 7 -48.63 15.12 -13.44
CA ARG A 7 -47.70 14.16 -14.06
C ARG A 7 -47.35 13.10 -13.02
N GLN A 8 -47.78 11.87 -13.25
CA GLN A 8 -47.33 10.71 -12.47
C GLN A 8 -45.82 10.53 -12.69
N PRO A 9 -45.00 10.42 -11.63
CA PRO A 9 -43.59 10.12 -11.79
C PRO A 9 -43.45 8.74 -12.45
N ARG A 10 -42.59 8.64 -13.47
CA ARG A 10 -42.32 7.38 -14.18
C ARG A 10 -41.95 6.31 -13.16
N ALA A 11 -42.68 5.20 -13.16
CA ALA A 11 -42.37 4.04 -12.35
C ALA A 11 -40.97 3.55 -12.76
N ILE A 12 -39.96 3.90 -11.97
CA ILE A 12 -38.63 3.31 -12.11
C ILE A 12 -38.81 1.83 -11.80
N ASN A 13 -38.56 1.01 -12.81
CA ASN A 13 -38.75 -0.42 -12.72
C ASN A 13 -37.82 -0.95 -11.61
N ARG A 14 -38.41 -1.49 -10.54
CA ARG A 14 -37.70 -1.91 -9.31
C ARG A 14 -36.55 -2.87 -9.61
N ASN A 15 -36.70 -3.67 -10.66
CA ASN A 15 -35.66 -4.61 -11.10
C ASN A 15 -34.42 -3.90 -11.68
N ILE A 16 -34.61 -2.80 -12.43
CA ILE A 16 -33.50 -2.00 -12.95
C ILE A 16 -32.77 -1.31 -11.81
N ALA A 17 -33.51 -0.77 -10.83
CA ALA A 17 -32.92 -0.15 -9.64
C ALA A 17 -32.07 -1.15 -8.83
N LEU A 18 -32.54 -2.39 -8.67
CA LEU A 18 -31.81 -3.45 -7.97
C LEU A 18 -30.54 -3.88 -8.73
N ILE A 19 -30.60 -3.98 -10.06
CA ILE A 19 -29.43 -4.33 -10.88
C ILE A 19 -28.37 -3.22 -10.80
N LEU A 20 -28.77 -1.95 -10.92
CA LEU A 20 -27.84 -0.83 -10.81
C LEU A 20 -27.22 -0.73 -9.41
N PHE A 21 -28.01 -1.00 -8.36
CA PHE A 21 -27.50 -1.02 -7.00
C PHE A 21 -26.51 -2.16 -6.78
N GLY A 22 -26.82 -3.38 -7.24
CA GLY A 22 -25.93 -4.53 -7.17
C GLY A 22 -24.60 -4.30 -7.90
N LEU A 23 -24.66 -3.74 -9.12
CA LEU A 23 -23.47 -3.39 -9.91
C LEU A 23 -22.63 -2.32 -9.20
N GLY A 24 -23.28 -1.30 -8.63
CA GLY A 24 -22.63 -0.25 -7.85
C GLY A 24 -21.92 -0.80 -6.60
N CYS A 25 -22.57 -1.72 -5.88
CA CYS A 25 -21.97 -2.38 -4.72
C CYS A 25 -20.74 -3.22 -5.10
N MET A 26 -20.77 -3.97 -6.21
CA MET A 26 -19.62 -4.75 -6.64
C MET A 26 -18.42 -3.89 -7.04
N LEU A 27 -18.65 -2.77 -7.73
CA LEU A 27 -17.58 -1.83 -8.11
C LEU A 27 -17.01 -1.08 -6.90
N ALA A 28 -17.85 -0.75 -5.91
CA ALA A 28 -17.40 -0.04 -4.70
C ALA A 28 -16.60 -0.92 -3.73
N HIS A 29 -16.81 -2.24 -3.74
CA HIS A 29 -16.19 -3.18 -2.81
C HIS A 29 -15.13 -4.07 -3.45
N ALA A 30 -14.69 -3.79 -4.67
CA ALA A 30 -13.56 -4.50 -5.27
C ALA A 30 -12.34 -4.34 -4.35
N PRO A 31 -11.80 -5.43 -3.76
CA PRO A 31 -10.65 -5.33 -2.90
C PRO A 31 -9.49 -4.77 -3.73
N LYS A 32 -8.93 -3.63 -3.29
CA LYS A 32 -7.64 -3.14 -3.77
C LYS A 32 -6.55 -4.06 -3.22
N ALA A 33 -6.53 -5.30 -3.68
CA ALA A 33 -5.50 -6.26 -3.34
C ALA A 33 -4.23 -5.91 -4.13
N SER A 34 -3.49 -4.91 -3.66
CA SER A 34 -2.09 -4.74 -4.06
C SER A 34 -1.24 -5.54 -3.09
N ALA A 35 -1.28 -6.86 -3.25
CA ALA A 35 -0.41 -7.80 -2.57
C ALA A 35 0.41 -8.50 -3.66
N GLY A 36 1.57 -7.94 -4.00
CA GLY A 36 2.48 -8.51 -5.01
C GLY A 36 2.84 -7.57 -6.17
N GLY A 37 3.07 -6.29 -5.92
CA GLY A 37 3.78 -5.46 -6.89
C GLY A 37 5.23 -5.93 -7.04
N ASP A 38 5.82 -5.75 -8.22
CA ASP A 38 7.26 -5.95 -8.43
C ASP A 38 8.07 -5.16 -7.40
N ALA A 39 9.26 -5.65 -7.08
CA ALA A 39 10.17 -4.91 -6.22
C ALA A 39 10.45 -3.52 -6.83
N PRO A 40 10.61 -2.47 -6.01
CA PRO A 40 10.93 -1.16 -6.53
C PRO A 40 12.22 -1.18 -7.37
N GLN A 41 12.30 -0.35 -8.41
CA GLN A 41 13.46 -0.28 -9.30
C GLN A 41 14.79 -0.07 -8.55
N TRP A 42 14.79 0.70 -7.46
CA TRP A 42 15.99 0.91 -6.62
C TRP A 42 16.49 -0.38 -5.98
N MET A 43 15.61 -1.33 -5.66
CA MET A 43 15.97 -2.62 -5.08
C MET A 43 16.54 -3.56 -6.14
N HIS A 44 16.01 -3.53 -7.36
CA HIS A 44 16.56 -4.29 -8.49
C HIS A 44 18.02 -3.94 -8.81
N ALA A 45 18.40 -2.67 -8.64
CA ALA A 45 19.79 -2.24 -8.83
C ALA A 45 20.78 -2.89 -7.83
N LEU A 46 20.29 -3.41 -6.71
CA LEU A 46 21.14 -3.98 -5.65
C LEU A 46 21.50 -5.46 -5.86
N VAL A 47 20.87 -6.15 -6.82
CA VAL A 47 21.04 -7.60 -7.03
C VAL A 47 22.49 -7.97 -7.38
N ASN A 48 23.19 -7.10 -8.10
CA ASN A 48 24.55 -7.32 -8.58
C ASN A 48 25.63 -6.62 -7.75
N VAL A 49 25.27 -6.00 -6.63
CA VAL A 49 26.25 -5.30 -5.77
C VAL A 49 27.16 -6.33 -5.10
N THR A 50 28.46 -6.08 -5.15
CA THR A 50 29.45 -6.91 -4.46
C THR A 50 29.16 -6.88 -2.97
N LEU A 51 29.09 -8.07 -2.37
CA LEU A 51 28.85 -8.20 -0.94
C LEU A 51 30.02 -7.58 -0.17
N PRO A 52 29.75 -6.73 0.83
CA PRO A 52 30.73 -6.39 1.85
C PRO A 52 31.37 -7.66 2.44
N ALA A 53 32.61 -7.54 2.92
CA ALA A 53 33.28 -8.63 3.62
C ALA A 53 32.39 -9.08 4.79
N HIS A 54 32.02 -10.36 4.78
CA HIS A 54 31.16 -10.98 5.78
C HIS A 54 31.75 -12.35 6.14
N ASP A 55 31.49 -12.80 7.35
CA ASP A 55 31.95 -14.10 7.79
C ASP A 55 30.99 -15.22 7.33
N GLU A 56 31.47 -16.45 7.42
CA GLU A 56 30.67 -17.64 7.19
C GLU A 56 29.60 -17.88 8.27
N LYS A 57 29.36 -16.99 9.23
CA LYS A 57 28.27 -17.10 10.23
C LYS A 57 27.20 -15.99 10.11
N THR A 58 27.42 -15.01 9.24
CA THR A 58 26.56 -13.86 9.01
C THR A 58 25.23 -14.31 8.40
N ASP A 59 24.13 -13.94 9.03
CA ASP A 59 22.80 -14.37 8.60
C ASP A 59 22.21 -13.53 7.46
N ALA A 60 22.49 -12.23 7.46
CA ALA A 60 22.09 -11.29 6.42
C ALA A 60 23.08 -10.11 6.35
N VAL A 61 23.21 -9.52 5.16
CA VAL A 61 24.05 -8.35 4.92
C VAL A 61 23.19 -7.19 4.49
N LEU A 62 23.41 -6.02 5.09
CA LEU A 62 22.77 -4.76 4.70
C LEU A 62 23.40 -4.25 3.40
N LEU A 63 22.61 -4.15 2.33
CA LEU A 63 23.07 -3.63 1.04
C LEU A 63 22.76 -2.15 0.85
N TYR A 64 21.67 -1.69 1.44
CA TYR A 64 21.20 -0.32 1.27
C TYR A 64 20.39 0.11 2.49
N SER A 65 20.63 1.34 2.95
CA SER A 65 19.87 1.99 4.00
C SER A 65 19.74 3.46 3.67
N GLU A 66 18.51 3.93 3.52
CA GLU A 66 18.17 5.31 3.26
C GLU A 66 17.08 5.75 4.24
N GLU A 67 17.29 6.90 4.87
CA GLU A 67 16.32 7.57 5.71
C GLU A 67 16.14 9.00 5.21
N ASN A 68 14.94 9.31 4.71
CA ASN A 68 14.55 10.63 4.26
C ASN A 68 13.49 11.22 5.20
N VAL A 69 13.80 12.34 5.83
CA VAL A 69 12.88 13.07 6.71
C VAL A 69 12.50 14.39 6.04
N MET A 70 11.22 14.56 5.75
CA MET A 70 10.67 15.73 5.08
C MET A 70 9.68 16.45 5.99
N LEU A 71 9.90 17.73 6.24
CA LEU A 71 8.92 18.59 6.89
C LEU A 71 7.86 19.00 5.86
N GLN A 72 6.60 18.66 6.10
CA GLN A 72 5.48 19.03 5.22
C GLN A 72 4.79 20.31 5.69
N SER A 73 4.71 20.52 7.01
CA SER A 73 4.20 21.72 7.66
C SER A 73 4.73 21.79 9.10
N ALA A 74 4.42 22.86 9.84
CA ALA A 74 4.90 23.07 11.22
C ALA A 74 4.74 21.84 12.12
N ASP A 75 3.62 21.12 12.00
CA ASP A 75 3.29 19.95 12.83
C ASP A 75 3.29 18.61 12.07
N LYS A 76 3.72 18.61 10.79
CA LYS A 76 3.64 17.40 9.95
C LYS A 76 4.99 17.05 9.38
N ILE A 77 5.50 15.90 9.81
CA ILE A 77 6.75 15.31 9.34
C ILE A 77 6.46 14.00 8.63
N LYS A 78 7.01 13.83 7.42
CA LYS A 78 6.98 12.58 6.67
C LYS A 78 8.35 11.93 6.72
N LYS A 79 8.41 10.69 7.21
CA LYS A 79 9.61 9.86 7.22
C LYS A 79 9.47 8.75 6.17
N VAL A 80 10.46 8.59 5.33
CA VAL A 80 10.57 7.50 4.36
C VAL A 80 11.85 6.73 4.68
N ILE A 81 11.69 5.45 4.99
CA ILE A 81 12.80 4.54 5.30
C ILE A 81 12.83 3.48 4.21
N ARG A 82 14.01 3.24 3.63
CA ARG A 82 14.24 2.16 2.68
C ARG A 82 15.45 1.37 3.13
N VAL A 83 15.27 0.06 3.27
CA VAL A 83 16.32 -0.85 3.69
C VAL A 83 16.27 -2.08 2.81
N ALA A 84 17.43 -2.57 2.38
CA ALA A 84 17.54 -3.83 1.67
C ALA A 84 18.60 -4.73 2.32
N TYR A 85 18.20 -5.94 2.67
CA TYR A 85 19.07 -6.98 3.18
C TYR A 85 19.22 -8.09 2.15
N LYS A 86 20.43 -8.61 2.00
CA LYS A 86 20.70 -9.89 1.35
C LYS A 86 20.76 -10.96 2.43
N ILE A 87 19.74 -11.81 2.47
CA ILE A 87 19.65 -12.91 3.42
C ILE A 87 20.56 -14.04 2.92
N LEU A 88 21.54 -14.42 3.72
CA LEU A 88 22.51 -15.47 3.40
C LEU A 88 22.12 -16.81 4.02
N ARG A 89 21.37 -16.78 5.13
CA ARG A 89 20.96 -17.95 5.90
C ARG A 89 19.52 -17.89 6.37
N PRO A 90 18.94 -19.05 6.75
CA PRO A 90 17.61 -19.10 7.35
C PRO A 90 17.47 -18.24 8.61
N GLY A 91 18.54 -18.06 9.39
CA GLY A 91 18.57 -17.25 10.61
C GLY A 91 18.44 -15.74 10.39
N GLY A 92 18.43 -15.26 9.13
CA GLY A 92 18.25 -13.85 8.78
C GLY A 92 16.88 -13.53 8.20
N ARG A 93 15.95 -14.49 8.16
CA ARG A 93 14.61 -14.33 7.55
C ARG A 93 13.75 -13.30 8.26
N GLU A 94 13.96 -13.07 9.54
CA GLU A 94 13.33 -12.02 10.33
C GLU A 94 13.62 -10.62 9.77
N ARG A 95 14.78 -10.41 9.13
CA ARG A 95 15.10 -9.17 8.42
C ARG A 95 14.26 -8.94 7.16
N GLY A 96 13.65 -10.00 6.62
CA GLY A 96 12.69 -9.91 5.52
C GLY A 96 11.29 -9.47 5.96
N THR A 97 11.01 -9.42 7.27
CA THR A 97 9.72 -8.97 7.81
C THR A 97 9.83 -7.53 8.27
N VAL A 98 8.95 -6.66 7.76
CA VAL A 98 8.94 -5.24 8.11
C VAL A 98 8.08 -5.03 9.36
N PHE A 99 8.68 -4.50 10.43
CA PHE A 99 7.98 -4.09 11.64
C PHE A 99 7.93 -2.56 11.75
N VAL A 100 6.73 -1.99 11.84
CA VAL A 100 6.54 -0.54 12.00
C VAL A 100 5.60 -0.26 13.16
N TYR A 101 6.08 0.49 14.14
CA TYR A 101 5.24 0.98 15.24
C TYR A 101 4.43 2.18 14.78
N PHE A 102 3.12 2.16 15.08
CA PHE A 102 2.19 3.24 14.77
C PHE A 102 1.36 3.60 15.99
N ASN A 103 0.88 4.84 16.04
CA ASN A 103 -0.04 5.34 17.05
C ASN A 103 -0.86 6.53 16.48
N SER A 104 -1.71 7.16 17.30
CA SER A 104 -2.54 8.30 16.87
C SER A 104 -1.74 9.47 16.27
N HIS A 105 -0.48 9.64 16.69
CA HIS A 105 0.45 10.68 16.24
C HIS A 105 1.44 10.18 15.16
N ARG A 106 1.51 8.87 14.89
CA ARG A 106 2.42 8.25 13.92
C ARG A 106 1.65 7.29 13.02
N LYS A 107 1.18 7.80 11.88
CA LYS A 107 0.39 7.04 10.92
C LYS A 107 1.28 6.43 9.83
N ILE A 108 0.98 5.20 9.46
CA ILE A 108 1.62 4.52 8.31
C ILE A 108 0.85 4.94 7.06
N THR A 109 1.56 5.45 6.06
CA THR A 109 0.96 5.87 4.79
C THR A 109 1.19 4.87 3.65
N SER A 110 2.30 4.12 3.70
CA SER A 110 2.68 3.11 2.71
C SER A 110 3.69 2.15 3.32
N LEU A 111 3.71 0.92 2.82
CA LEU A 111 4.77 -0.08 2.99
C LEU A 111 5.26 -0.52 1.61
#